data_AF-A0A849BW01-F1
#
_entry.id   AF-A0A849BW01-F1
#
_cell.length_a   1.000
_cell.length_b   1.000
_cell.length_c   1.000
_cell.angle_alpha   90.00
_cell.angle_beta   90.00
_cell.angle_gamma   90.00
#
_symmetry.space_group_name_H-M   'P 1'
#
loop_
_entity.id
_entity.type
_entity.pdbx_description
1 polymer ?
#
loop_
_entity_poly.entity_id
_entity_poly.type
_entity_poly.pdbx_seq_one_letter_code
_entity_poly.pdbx_strand_id
1 'polypeptide(L)'
;MRRFVLAITVVAAVFSTLTASAISTARPEALASLLRPGLDEVVRAADVPGAQLIVTVGDRDVQIDSGVGDIGTNTPFPDNSQVRIASNTKTFVATVVLLLVAEGKVDLDAPGGALPARRGVRARW
;
A
#
# COMPACT_ATOMS: atom_id res chain seq x y z
N MET A 1 15.55 1.89 -23.66
CA MET A 1 15.42 0.68 -22.81
C MET A 1 16.49 0.57 -21.71
N ARG A 2 17.73 1.04 -21.91
CA ARG A 2 18.80 0.99 -20.89
C ARG A 2 18.73 2.05 -19.77
N ARG A 3 17.83 3.04 -19.89
CA ARG A 3 17.64 4.14 -18.92
C ARG A 3 16.58 3.85 -17.85
N PHE A 4 15.68 2.91 -18.12
CA PHE A 4 14.62 2.49 -17.18
C PHE A 4 15.09 1.41 -16.20
N VAL A 5 16.10 0.63 -16.56
CA VAL A 5 16.68 -0.40 -15.68
C VAL A 5 17.50 0.23 -14.54
N LEU A 6 18.13 1.39 -14.78
CA LEU A 6 18.94 2.10 -13.77
C LEU A 6 18.11 2.77 -12.66
N ALA A 7 16.85 3.12 -12.91
CA ALA A 7 15.99 3.73 -11.90
C ALA A 7 15.48 2.70 -10.86
N ILE A 8 15.34 1.43 -11.26
CA ILE A 8 14.88 0.34 -10.38
C ILE A 8 16.03 -0.14 -9.47
N THR A 9 17.29 -0.07 -9.93
CA THR A 9 18.44 -0.54 -9.12
C THR A 9 18.84 0.43 -8.00
N VAL A 10 18.55 1.73 -8.12
CA VAL A 10 18.93 2.72 -7.10
C VAL A 10 17.99 2.67 -5.87
N VAL A 11 16.74 2.24 -6.02
CA VAL A 11 15.81 2.09 -4.88
C VAL A 11 16.20 0.90 -3.98
N ALA A 12 16.85 -0.13 -4.53
CA ALA A 12 17.25 -1.31 -3.76
C ALA A 12 18.58 -1.14 -2.99
N ALA A 13 19.46 -0.24 -3.44
CA ALA A 13 20.83 -0.14 -2.91
C ALA A 13 20.96 0.75 -1.65
N VAL A 14 19.95 1.54 -1.30
CA VAL A 14 19.95 2.36 -0.06
C VAL A 14 19.52 1.54 1.17
N PHE A 15 19.03 0.31 0.97
CA PHE A 15 18.48 -0.52 2.06
C PHE A 15 19.47 -1.49 2.73
N SER A 16 20.73 -1.57 2.29
CA SER A 16 21.62 -2.68 2.69
C SER A 16 22.73 -2.36 3.70
N THR A 17 22.68 -1.24 4.42
CA THR A 17 23.66 -0.94 5.48
C THR A 17 23.06 -0.36 6.78
N LEU A 18 21.87 -0.81 7.19
CA LEU A 18 21.42 -0.62 8.57
C LEU A 18 21.42 -1.95 9.32
N THR A 19 22.34 -2.04 10.28
CA THR A 19 22.41 -3.06 11.31
C THR A 19 21.04 -3.26 11.95
N ALA A 20 20.52 -4.50 11.90
CA ALA A 20 19.19 -4.89 12.35
C ALA A 20 18.91 -4.71 13.87
N SER A 21 19.87 -4.19 14.65
CA SER A 21 19.76 -4.09 16.11
C SER A 21 19.34 -2.70 16.64
N ALA A 22 19.26 -1.66 15.80
CA ALA A 22 18.89 -0.31 16.25
C ALA A 22 17.41 0.05 16.07
N ILE A 23 16.65 -0.73 15.29
CA ILE A 23 15.25 -0.41 14.97
C ILE A 23 14.31 -0.74 16.15
N SER A 24 14.69 -1.69 17.01
CA SER A 24 13.88 -2.14 18.15
C SER A 24 13.77 -1.10 19.29
N THR A 25 14.64 -0.08 19.32
CA THR A 25 14.60 1.03 20.29
C THR A 25 14.41 2.39 19.63
N ALA A 26 14.16 2.43 18.32
CA ALA A 26 13.87 3.68 17.63
C ALA A 26 12.61 4.29 18.25
N ARG A 27 12.79 5.40 18.96
CA ARG A 27 11.66 6.13 19.49
C ARG A 27 10.83 6.64 18.30
N PRO A 28 9.48 6.60 18.35
CA PRO A 28 8.59 6.99 17.26
C PRO A 28 9.02 8.29 16.54
N GLU A 29 9.47 9.29 17.30
CA GLU A 29 9.92 10.58 16.80
C GLU A 29 11.22 10.51 15.98
N ALA A 30 12.14 9.62 16.33
CA ALA A 30 13.39 9.43 15.59
C ALA A 30 13.10 8.74 14.25
N LEU A 31 12.20 7.76 14.22
CA LEU A 31 11.76 7.10 12.99
C LEU A 31 11.02 8.07 12.07
N ALA A 32 10.12 8.90 12.63
CA ALA A 32 9.44 9.94 11.89
C ALA A 32 10.41 10.94 11.24
N SER A 33 11.41 11.39 12.01
CA SER A 33 12.43 12.32 11.53
C SER A 33 13.29 11.73 10.42
N LEU A 34 13.59 10.42 10.49
CA LEU A 34 14.38 9.71 9.48
C LEU A 34 13.62 9.56 8.15
N LEU A 35 12.32 9.26 8.21
CA LEU A 35 11.53 8.91 7.02
C LEU A 35 10.88 10.11 6.33
N ARG A 36 10.64 11.21 7.04
CA ARG A 36 9.98 12.41 6.51
C ARG A 36 10.64 12.97 5.23
N PRO A 37 11.97 13.14 5.14
CA PRO A 37 12.60 13.64 3.92
C PRO A 37 12.34 12.76 2.69
N GLY A 38 12.27 11.43 2.89
CA GLY A 38 11.95 10.49 1.83
C GLY A 38 10.50 10.61 1.37
N LEU A 39 9.56 10.79 2.29
CA LEU A 39 8.16 11.02 1.96
C LEU A 39 7.96 12.34 1.20
N ASP A 40 8.62 13.41 1.65
CA ASP A 40 8.60 14.72 0.98
C ASP A 40 9.12 14.62 -0.46
N GLU A 41 10.20 13.86 -0.66
CA GLU A 41 10.75 13.61 -2.01
C GLU A 41 9.79 12.81 -2.89
N VAL A 42 9.09 11.81 -2.34
CA VAL A 42 8.07 11.05 -3.09
C VAL A 42 6.93 11.96 -3.54
N VAL A 43 6.41 12.80 -2.64
CA VAL A 43 5.35 13.77 -2.97
C VAL A 43 5.79 14.70 -4.09
N ARG A 44 7.01 15.26 -3.99
CA ARG A 44 7.59 16.15 -4.99
C ARG A 44 7.84 15.46 -6.33
N ALA A 45 8.42 14.25 -6.32
CA ALA A 45 8.81 13.55 -7.53
C ALA A 45 7.61 12.94 -8.28
N ALA A 46 6.56 12.53 -7.56
CA ALA A 46 5.34 11.99 -8.14
C ALA A 46 4.33 13.08 -8.53
N ASP A 47 4.58 14.35 -8.16
CA ASP A 47 3.70 15.49 -8.41
C ASP A 47 2.27 15.25 -7.89
N VAL A 48 2.18 14.80 -6.63
CA VAL A 48 0.92 14.55 -5.93
C VAL A 48 0.67 15.60 -4.84
N PRO A 49 -0.59 15.91 -4.48
CA PRO A 49 -0.89 16.92 -3.45
C PRO A 49 -0.34 16.59 -2.06
N GLY A 50 -0.18 15.31 -1.74
CA GLY A 50 0.35 14.84 -0.48
C GLY A 50 0.31 13.32 -0.36
N ALA A 51 0.92 12.83 0.72
CA ALA A 51 0.96 11.41 1.06
C ALA A 51 1.02 11.22 2.60
N GLN A 52 0.50 10.08 3.04
CA GLN A 52 0.57 9.60 4.42
C GLN A 52 1.34 8.29 4.47
N LEU A 53 2.24 8.15 5.44
CA LEU A 53 3.00 6.94 5.73
C LEU A 53 2.75 6.53 7.18
N ILE A 54 2.29 5.29 7.37
CA ILE A 54 2.11 4.67 8.69
C ILE A 54 3.07 3.50 8.80
N VAL A 55 3.91 3.49 9.82
CA VAL A 55 4.84 2.41 10.13
C VAL A 55 4.54 1.84 11.50
N THR A 56 4.19 0.56 11.55
CA THR A 56 3.96 -0.17 12.81
C THR A 56 5.23 -0.91 13.22
N VAL A 57 5.74 -0.63 14.42
CA VAL A 57 6.91 -1.30 15.03
C VAL A 57 6.51 -1.82 16.41
N GLY A 58 6.40 -3.15 16.53
CA GLY A 58 5.78 -3.76 17.71
C GLY A 58 4.32 -3.34 17.82
N ASP A 59 3.92 -2.80 18.99
CA ASP A 59 2.56 -2.30 19.25
C ASP A 59 2.43 -0.78 19.07
N ARG A 60 3.34 -0.15 18.33
CA ARG A 60 3.37 1.32 18.15
C ARG A 60 3.32 1.70 16.68
N ASP A 61 2.45 2.65 16.38
CA ASP A 61 2.36 3.28 15.06
C ASP A 61 3.11 4.61 15.03
N VAL A 62 3.80 4.84 13.92
CA VAL A 62 4.41 6.13 13.56
C VAL A 62 3.74 6.61 12.28
N GLN A 63 2.98 7.70 12.38
CA GLN A 63 2.35 8.37 11.24
C GLN A 63 3.20 9.57 10.81
N ILE A 64 3.37 9.72 9.50
CA ILE A 64 4.08 10.83 8.86
C ILE A 64 3.26 11.29 7.67
N ASP A 65 2.92 12.56 7.65
CA ASP A 65 2.21 13.20 6.55
C ASP A 65 3.11 14.21 5.84
N SER A 66 2.96 14.31 4.52
CA SER A 66 3.58 15.33 3.66
C SER A 66 2.53 15.88 2.69
N GLY A 67 2.54 17.20 2.48
CA GLY A 67 1.53 17.88 1.65
C GLY A 67 0.15 17.97 2.32
N VAL A 68 -0.91 17.91 1.50
CA VAL A 68 -2.31 18.06 1.94
C VAL A 68 -3.20 16.91 1.47
N GLY A 69 -4.25 16.64 2.27
CA GLY A 69 -5.28 15.65 1.95
C GLY A 69 -6.45 16.21 1.14
N ASP A 70 -6.65 17.54 1.18
CA ASP A 70 -7.66 18.25 0.39
C ASP A 70 -7.05 19.52 -0.22
N ILE A 71 -7.02 19.56 -1.55
CA ILE A 71 -6.46 20.67 -2.33
C ILE A 71 -7.37 21.90 -2.35
N GLY A 72 -8.69 21.72 -2.18
CA GLY A 72 -9.66 22.81 -2.18
C GLY A 72 -9.67 23.59 -0.88
N THR A 73 -9.44 22.90 0.25
CA THR A 73 -9.43 23.51 1.59
C THR A 73 -8.02 23.64 2.19
N ASN A 74 -7.02 23.08 1.52
CA ASN A 74 -5.62 23.02 1.98
C ASN A 74 -5.45 22.35 3.35
N THR A 75 -6.32 21.38 3.68
CA THR A 75 -6.28 20.68 4.97
C THR A 75 -5.35 19.47 4.94
N PRO A 76 -4.67 19.15 6.06
CA PRO A 76 -3.88 17.92 6.20
C PRO A 76 -4.70 16.64 5.99
N PHE A 77 -4.01 15.50 5.87
CA PHE A 77 -4.66 14.20 5.92
C PHE A 77 -5.38 14.00 7.26
N PRO A 78 -6.65 13.57 7.27
CA PRO A 78 -7.27 13.09 8.50
C PRO A 78 -6.57 11.82 9.01
N ASP A 79 -6.49 11.62 10.32
CA ASP A 79 -5.90 10.41 10.93
C ASP A 79 -6.59 9.11 10.45
N ASN A 80 -7.85 9.19 10.04
CA ASN A 80 -8.64 8.09 9.48
C ASN A 80 -8.93 8.29 7.99
N SER A 81 -7.96 8.81 7.23
CA SER A 81 -8.12 9.07 5.81
C SER A 81 -8.55 7.81 5.04
N GLN A 82 -9.47 7.99 4.08
CA GLN A 82 -9.89 6.93 3.16
C GLN A 82 -9.25 7.17 1.80
N VAL A 83 -8.54 6.17 1.30
CA VAL A 83 -7.86 6.23 0.01
C VAL A 83 -8.27 5.08 -0.90
N ARG A 84 -8.24 5.32 -2.22
CA ARG A 84 -8.41 4.25 -3.21
C ARG A 84 -7.12 3.45 -3.31
N ILE A 85 -7.17 2.18 -2.90
CA ILE A 85 -6.00 1.30 -2.84
C ILE A 85 -5.69 0.56 -4.15
N ALA A 86 -6.44 0.82 -5.22
CA ALA A 86 -6.25 0.26 -6.56
C ALA A 86 -6.03 -1.28 -6.55
N SER A 87 -4.97 -1.77 -7.20
CA SER A 87 -4.69 -3.21 -7.30
C SER A 87 -4.44 -3.91 -5.97
N ASN A 88 -4.24 -3.19 -4.86
CA ASN A 88 -4.15 -3.82 -3.54
C ASN A 88 -5.47 -4.51 -3.18
N THR A 89 -6.61 -4.11 -3.75
CA THR A 89 -7.88 -4.84 -3.63
C THR A 89 -7.77 -6.32 -4.04
N LYS A 90 -6.82 -6.68 -4.92
CA LYS A 90 -6.64 -8.08 -5.35
C LYS A 90 -6.28 -9.02 -4.21
N THR A 91 -5.59 -8.56 -3.16
CA THR A 91 -5.29 -9.43 -2.01
C THR A 91 -6.57 -9.79 -1.26
N PHE A 92 -7.47 -8.82 -1.05
CA PHE A 92 -8.79 -9.06 -0.46
C PHE A 92 -9.62 -10.03 -1.31
N VAL A 93 -9.65 -9.81 -2.63
CA VAL A 93 -10.37 -10.72 -3.55
C VAL A 93 -9.76 -12.12 -3.50
N ALA A 94 -8.44 -12.25 -3.54
CA ALA A 94 -7.75 -13.53 -3.45
C ALA A 94 -8.07 -14.24 -2.13
N THR A 95 -8.08 -13.53 -1.00
CA THR A 95 -8.50 -14.10 0.30
C THR A 95 -9.91 -14.67 0.23
N VAL A 96 -10.88 -13.93 -0.32
CA VAL A 96 -12.25 -14.43 -0.45
C VAL A 96 -12.32 -15.65 -1.38
N VAL A 97 -11.60 -15.64 -2.51
CA VAL A 97 -11.52 -16.79 -3.41
C VAL A 97 -10.94 -18.01 -2.69
N LEU A 98 -9.84 -17.85 -1.94
CA LEU A 98 -9.22 -18.94 -1.19
C LEU A 98 -10.12 -19.46 -0.05
N LEU A 99 -10.93 -18.59 0.57
CA LEU A 99 -11.97 -19.03 1.51
C LEU A 99 -13.03 -19.91 0.80
N LEU A 100 -13.45 -19.53 -0.40
CA LEU A 100 -14.39 -20.35 -1.19
C LEU A 100 -13.78 -21.68 -1.63
N VAL A 101 -12.48 -21.74 -1.90
CA VAL A 101 -11.76 -22.98 -2.18
C VAL A 101 -11.73 -23.88 -0.94
N ALA A 102 -11.46 -23.32 0.24
CA ALA A 102 -11.52 -24.06 1.49
C ALA A 102 -12.93 -24.61 1.79
N GLU A 103 -13.97 -23.89 1.36
CA GLU A 103 -15.37 -24.35 1.43
C GLU A 103 -15.77 -25.33 0.30
N GLY A 104 -14.84 -25.68 -0.60
CA GLY A 104 -15.10 -26.55 -1.75
C GLY A 104 -16.02 -25.95 -2.81
N LYS A 105 -16.25 -24.63 -2.78
CA LYS A 105 -17.13 -23.89 -3.72
C LYS A 105 -16.41 -23.41 -4.98
N VAL A 106 -15.09 -23.35 -4.95
CA VAL A 106 -14.22 -23.00 -6.08
C VAL A 106 -13.11 -24.04 -6.18
N ASP A 107 -12.84 -24.49 -7.41
CA ASP A 107 -11.67 -25.28 -7.75
C ASP A 107 -10.69 -24.38 -8.52
N LEU A 108 -9.48 -24.17 -7.98
CA LEU A 108 -8.48 -23.30 -8.60
C LEU A 108 -7.81 -23.94 -9.82
N ASP A 109 -7.79 -25.27 -9.87
CA ASP A 109 -7.13 -26.02 -10.93
C ASP A 109 -8.08 -26.34 -12.08
N ALA A 110 -9.36 -25.99 -11.93
CA ALA A 110 -10.34 -26.11 -12.99
C ALA A 110 -9.89 -25.30 -14.22
N PRO A 111 -9.91 -25.88 -15.43
CA PRO A 111 -9.52 -25.18 -16.65
C PRO A 111 -10.41 -23.95 -16.84
N GLY A 112 -9.77 -22.78 -17.03
CA GLY A 112 -10.46 -21.51 -17.11
C GLY A 112 -11.44 -21.46 -18.29
N GLY A 113 -12.75 -21.47 -18.02
CA GLY A 113 -13.72 -21.23 -19.09
C GLY A 113 -15.13 -21.80 -18.93
N ALA A 114 -15.43 -22.64 -17.94
CA ALA A 114 -16.81 -23.04 -17.71
C ALA A 114 -17.51 -22.03 -16.79
N LEU A 115 -17.78 -20.82 -17.30
CA LEU A 115 -18.81 -19.99 -16.68
C LEU A 115 -20.15 -20.69 -16.89
N PRO A 116 -20.85 -21.18 -15.84
CA PRO A 116 -22.20 -21.69 -16.02
C PRO A 116 -23.07 -20.60 -16.65
N ALA A 117 -23.92 -20.99 -17.60
CA ALA A 117 -24.81 -20.09 -18.32
C ALA A 117 -25.44 -19.09 -17.34
N ARG A 118 -25.23 -17.79 -17.60
CA ARG A 118 -25.63 -16.68 -16.72
C ARG A 118 -27.11 -16.85 -16.32
N ARG A 119 -27.38 -17.44 -15.15
CA ARG A 119 -28.69 -17.29 -14.52
C ARG A 119 -28.74 -15.85 -14.07
N GLY A 120 -29.71 -15.10 -14.61
CA GLY A 120 -29.84 -13.67 -14.39
C GLY A 120 -29.88 -13.32 -12.91
N VAL A 121 -28.73 -12.94 -12.37
CA VAL A 121 -28.65 -12.21 -11.11
C VAL A 121 -29.16 -10.81 -11.46
N ARG A 122 -30.46 -10.57 -11.22
CA ARG A 122 -30.95 -9.19 -11.15
C ARG A 122 -30.32 -8.60 -9.91
N ALA A 123 -29.32 -7.75 -10.08
CA ALA A 123 -28.91 -6.85 -9.04
C ALA A 123 -30.14 -5.99 -8.70
N ARG A 124 -30.75 -6.24 -7.54
CA ARG A 124 -31.59 -5.25 -6.88
C ARG A 124 -30.64 -4.40 -6.05
N TRP A 125 -30.26 -3.26 -6.61
CA TRP A 125 -29.82 -2.12 -5.85
C TRP A 125 -30.86 -1.04 -6.08
#